data_AF-A0A374WQ29-F1
#
_entry.id   AF-A0A374WQ29-F1
#
_cell.length_a   1.000
_cell.length_b   1.000
_cell.length_c   1.000
_cell.angle_alpha   90.00
_cell.angle_beta   90.00
_cell.angle_gamma   90.00
#
_symmetry.space_group_name_H-M   'P 1'
#
loop_
_entity.id
_entity.type
_entity.pdbx_description
1 polymer ?
#
loop_
_entity_poly.entity_id
_entity_poly.type
_entity_poly.pdbx_seq_one_letter_code
_entity_poly.pdbx_strand_id
1 'polypeptide(L)'
;MNTANQSWQSFVPPSVSLYHVDHRKDLDEHEDLQEQCIRKNSLDVIHEAVFDWYMEQERENLTDTIDEIERKMSEDGRYEEFKEHAEEISDLIYERNDTDPTEDLIRHSTVTNLFYSLGVEIDGYSACSNTRGESEAMACYKVRRALKLKKGQYDDEILELVQNASYGGELRIYFNAMFDKLLTHNQDADFRTIRFHGDVVVAIADSRNGSGYDITLPIDITFPFKRDNLFVDSQVHYSYADEICGMSNDWCDSTLWETSMKRSKSHIPTSTMTEHQLQETAYEKTFREGKCTFGDMNYKRHRNTFYINDFPCGSKCPHCGTFWID
;
A
#
# COMPACT_ATOMS: atom_id res chain seq x y z
N MET A 1 57.47 -4.10 27.42
CA MET A 1 56.30 -4.19 26.54
C MET A 1 55.09 -4.11 27.47
N ASN A 2 54.37 -2.99 27.46
CA ASN A 2 53.21 -2.75 28.34
C ASN A 2 51.95 -3.30 27.66
N THR A 3 51.66 -4.59 27.83
CA THR A 3 50.31 -5.15 27.59
C THR A 3 49.51 -5.03 28.88
N ALA A 4 49.18 -3.79 29.24
CA ALA A 4 48.30 -3.51 30.37
C ALA A 4 46.84 -3.63 29.91
N ASN A 5 46.13 -4.67 30.38
CA ASN A 5 44.67 -4.79 30.41
C ASN A 5 43.89 -4.25 29.19
N GLN A 6 44.20 -4.74 28.00
CA GLN A 6 43.32 -4.52 26.86
C GLN A 6 42.06 -5.39 27.06
N SER A 7 40.88 -4.79 27.29
CA SER A 7 39.61 -5.53 27.44
C SER A 7 39.33 -6.37 26.17
N TRP A 8 38.74 -7.57 26.31
CA TRP A 8 38.31 -8.38 25.16
C TRP A 8 37.39 -7.60 24.21
N GLN A 9 36.65 -6.62 24.73
CA GLN A 9 35.77 -5.71 23.98
C GLN A 9 36.49 -4.87 22.90
N SER A 10 37.81 -4.74 23.01
CA SER A 10 38.63 -4.03 22.01
C SER A 10 39.00 -4.88 20.80
N PHE A 11 38.79 -6.20 20.86
CA PHE A 11 38.94 -7.10 19.71
C PHE A 11 37.70 -7.07 18.82
N VAL A 12 36.54 -6.75 19.39
CA VAL A 12 35.32 -6.48 18.63
C VAL A 12 35.49 -5.15 17.90
N PRO A 13 35.24 -5.09 16.57
CA PRO A 13 35.28 -3.84 15.80
C PRO A 13 34.33 -2.77 16.35
N PRO A 14 34.65 -1.47 16.22
CA PRO A 14 33.81 -0.38 16.75
C PRO A 14 32.47 -0.22 16.02
N SER A 15 32.39 -0.60 14.73
CA SER A 15 31.12 -0.94 14.08
C SER A 15 31.29 -2.17 13.20
N VAL A 16 30.19 -2.90 13.01
CA VAL A 16 30.08 -4.12 12.22
C VAL A 16 28.90 -3.94 11.28
N SER A 17 29.02 -4.42 10.05
CA SER A 17 27.89 -4.45 9.11
C SER A 17 27.49 -5.91 8.91
N LEU A 18 26.38 -6.31 9.52
CA LEU A 18 25.86 -7.67 9.39
C LEU A 18 25.06 -7.86 8.11
N TYR A 19 24.61 -6.78 7.48
CA TYR A 19 23.78 -6.81 6.29
C TYR A 19 24.43 -6.05 5.13
N HIS A 20 24.11 -6.49 3.92
CA HIS A 20 24.40 -5.78 2.67
C HIS A 20 23.19 -5.85 1.76
N VAL A 21 22.52 -4.70 1.62
CA VAL A 21 21.42 -4.50 0.67
C VAL A 21 21.98 -3.95 -0.64
N ASP A 22 21.85 -4.70 -1.73
CA ASP A 22 22.19 -4.19 -3.06
C ASP A 22 21.27 -3.01 -3.40
N HIS A 23 21.83 -1.91 -3.91
CA HIS A 23 21.09 -0.73 -4.39
C HIS A 23 19.99 -1.01 -5.42
N ARG A 24 19.98 -2.20 -6.04
CA ARG A 24 18.92 -2.67 -6.95
C ARG A 24 17.79 -3.45 -6.26
N LYS A 25 17.89 -3.62 -4.94
CA LYS A 25 16.85 -4.24 -4.12
C LYS A 25 16.05 -3.14 -3.46
N ASP A 26 14.74 -3.25 -3.60
CA ASP A 26 13.74 -2.31 -3.14
C ASP A 26 12.47 -3.08 -2.75
N LEU A 27 11.40 -2.35 -2.43
CA LEU A 27 10.08 -2.84 -2.06
C LEU A 27 9.03 -2.59 -3.14
N ASP A 28 9.43 -2.24 -4.37
CA ASP A 28 8.49 -1.82 -5.42
C ASP A 28 7.62 -2.99 -5.91
N GLU A 29 8.14 -4.21 -5.85
CA GLU A 29 7.36 -5.44 -6.10
C GLU A 29 6.64 -5.98 -4.84
N HIS A 30 6.69 -5.25 -3.72
CA HIS A 30 6.18 -5.65 -2.41
C HIS A 30 5.11 -4.69 -1.85
N GLU A 31 4.31 -4.09 -2.74
CA GLU A 31 3.20 -3.20 -2.39
C GLU A 31 2.15 -3.83 -1.48
N ASP A 32 2.05 -5.17 -1.47
CA ASP A 32 1.22 -5.93 -0.53
C ASP A 32 1.72 -5.82 0.92
N LEU A 33 3.04 -5.81 1.12
CA LEU A 33 3.65 -5.56 2.42
C LEU A 33 3.49 -4.10 2.83
N GLN A 34 3.63 -3.16 1.87
CA GLN A 34 3.43 -1.73 2.11
C GLN A 34 1.99 -1.42 2.58
N GLU A 35 0.98 -2.00 1.91
CA GLU A 35 -0.43 -1.91 2.30
C GLU A 35 -0.65 -2.48 3.72
N GLN A 36 -0.06 -3.64 4.03
CA GLN A 36 -0.16 -4.22 5.38
C GLN A 36 0.47 -3.33 6.45
N CYS A 37 1.60 -2.69 6.15
CA CYS A 37 2.22 -1.71 7.03
C CYS A 37 1.31 -0.51 7.29
N ILE A 38 0.67 0.02 6.24
CA ILE A 38 -0.32 1.10 6.36
C ILE A 38 -1.47 0.66 7.26
N ARG A 39 -2.06 -0.52 7.01
CA ARG A 39 -3.20 -1.06 7.78
C ARG A 39 -2.87 -1.25 9.26
N LYS A 40 -1.68 -1.79 9.57
CA LYS A 40 -1.22 -2.03 10.94
C LYS A 40 -0.61 -0.80 11.60
N ASN A 41 -0.38 0.27 10.84
CA ASN A 41 0.34 1.47 11.28
C ASN A 41 1.72 1.13 11.90
N SER A 42 2.44 0.19 11.29
CA SER A 42 3.70 -0.35 11.80
C SER A 42 4.57 -0.92 10.67
N LEU A 43 5.88 -1.01 10.90
CA LEU A 43 6.83 -1.67 9.98
C LEU A 43 7.03 -3.15 10.29
N ASP A 44 6.37 -3.70 11.32
CA ASP A 44 6.57 -5.09 11.78
C ASP A 44 6.51 -6.12 10.65
N VAL A 45 5.59 -5.95 9.71
CA VAL A 45 5.43 -6.87 8.57
C VAL A 45 6.65 -6.89 7.66
N ILE A 46 7.23 -5.71 7.40
CA ILE A 46 8.46 -5.62 6.62
C ILE A 46 9.64 -6.12 7.42
N HIS A 47 9.73 -5.80 8.73
CA HIS A 47 10.79 -6.35 9.57
C HIS A 47 10.77 -7.88 9.61
N GLU A 48 9.59 -8.51 9.70
CA GLU A 48 9.43 -9.96 9.60
C GLU A 48 9.90 -10.50 8.24
N ALA A 49 9.48 -9.88 7.14
CA ALA A 49 9.90 -10.29 5.80
C ALA A 49 11.41 -10.12 5.56
N VAL A 50 11.97 -8.99 6.01
CA VAL A 50 13.39 -8.65 5.89
C VAL A 50 14.25 -9.60 6.73
N PHE A 51 13.80 -9.94 7.94
CA PHE A 51 14.45 -10.96 8.75
C PHE A 51 14.57 -12.28 7.97
N ASP A 52 13.47 -12.74 7.37
CA ASP A 52 13.48 -13.96 6.54
C ASP A 52 14.39 -13.84 5.30
N TRP A 53 14.40 -12.68 4.63
CA TRP A 53 15.20 -12.46 3.41
C TRP A 53 16.70 -12.39 3.69
N TYR A 54 17.11 -11.86 4.84
CA TYR A 54 18.51 -11.59 5.16
C TYR A 54 19.10 -12.52 6.25
N MET A 55 18.31 -13.44 6.80
CA MET A 55 18.74 -14.39 7.85
C MET A 55 20.03 -15.15 7.49
N GLU A 56 20.16 -15.62 6.25
CA GLU A 56 21.34 -16.37 5.84
C GLU A 56 22.59 -15.49 5.79
N GLN A 57 22.45 -14.28 5.24
CA GLN A 57 23.54 -13.31 5.17
C GLN A 57 24.00 -12.86 6.56
N GLU A 58 23.05 -12.56 7.45
CA GLU A 58 23.33 -12.22 8.85
C GLU A 58 24.13 -13.33 9.54
N ARG A 59 23.69 -14.58 9.40
CA ARG A 59 24.35 -15.74 10.02
C ARG A 59 25.77 -15.93 9.50
N GLU A 60 25.96 -15.80 8.19
CA GLU A 60 27.28 -15.92 7.55
C GLU A 60 28.22 -14.81 8.02
N ASN A 61 27.78 -13.55 7.95
CA ASN A 61 28.60 -12.40 8.35
C ASN A 61 28.92 -12.38 9.85
N LEU A 62 27.97 -12.81 10.69
CA LEU A 62 28.21 -12.96 12.13
C LEU A 62 29.27 -14.04 12.39
N THR A 63 29.16 -15.19 11.72
CA THR A 63 30.14 -16.29 11.87
C THR A 63 31.52 -15.82 11.43
N ASP A 64 31.64 -15.18 10.28
CA ASP A 64 32.91 -14.65 9.76
C ASP A 64 33.53 -13.62 10.72
N THR A 65 32.70 -12.74 11.30
CA THR A 65 33.15 -11.74 12.29
C THR A 65 33.65 -12.39 13.57
N ILE A 66 32.92 -13.39 14.08
CA ILE A 66 33.31 -14.16 15.27
C ILE A 66 34.62 -14.92 15.01
N ASP A 67 34.75 -15.58 13.86
CA ASP A 67 35.97 -16.30 13.47
C ASP A 67 37.18 -15.37 13.37
N GLU A 68 36.98 -14.14 12.88
CA GLU A 68 38.05 -13.15 12.84
C GLU A 68 38.47 -12.68 14.24
N ILE A 69 37.50 -12.49 15.15
CA ILE A 69 37.75 -12.14 16.55
C ILE A 69 38.46 -13.29 17.28
N GLU A 70 38.00 -14.54 17.11
CA GLU A 70 38.62 -15.74 17.67
C GLU A 70 40.08 -15.82 17.22
N ARG A 71 40.34 -15.63 15.93
CA ARG A 71 41.70 -15.65 15.38
C ARG A 71 42.58 -14.59 16.01
N LYS A 72 42.12 -13.33 16.10
CA LYS A 72 42.89 -12.22 16.71
C LYS A 72 43.15 -12.45 18.20
N MET A 73 42.16 -12.93 18.96
CA MET A 73 42.33 -13.24 20.39
C MET A 73 43.25 -14.44 20.59
N SER A 74 43.19 -15.45 19.72
CA SER A 74 44.06 -16.63 19.77
C SER A 74 45.52 -16.30 19.44
N GLU A 75 45.76 -15.43 18.46
CA GLU A 75 47.09 -14.89 18.14
C GLU A 75 47.71 -14.16 19.37
N ASP A 76 46.88 -13.52 20.19
CA ASP A 76 47.27 -12.87 21.46
C ASP A 76 47.30 -13.82 22.67
N GLY A 77 47.03 -15.12 22.49
CA GLY A 77 47.04 -16.14 23.54
C GLY A 77 45.85 -16.11 24.50
N ARG A 78 44.73 -15.49 24.09
CA ARG A 78 43.52 -15.22 24.90
C ARG A 78 42.31 -16.06 24.48
N TYR A 79 42.55 -17.24 23.93
CA TYR A 79 41.50 -18.13 23.43
C TYR A 79 40.49 -18.57 24.51
N GLU A 80 40.93 -18.82 25.74
CA GLU A 80 40.02 -19.19 26.82
C GLU A 80 39.11 -18.02 27.24
N GLU A 81 39.59 -16.78 27.17
CA GLU A 81 38.77 -15.59 27.42
C GLU A 81 37.73 -15.36 26.31
N PHE A 82 38.07 -15.70 25.06
CA PHE A 82 37.10 -15.71 23.96
C PHE A 82 35.96 -16.70 24.25
N LYS A 83 36.27 -17.92 24.69
CA LYS A 83 35.24 -18.92 25.05
C LYS A 83 34.39 -18.48 26.24
N GLU A 84 35.01 -17.85 27.25
CA GLU A 84 34.31 -17.34 28.42
C GLU A 84 33.32 -16.22 28.06
N HIS A 85 33.61 -15.45 27.00
CA HIS A 85 32.82 -14.29 26.59
C HIS A 85 32.15 -14.41 25.21
N ALA A 86 31.94 -15.62 24.70
CA ALA A 86 31.43 -15.82 23.34
C ALA A 86 30.01 -15.24 23.11
N GLU A 87 29.15 -15.33 24.14
CA GLU A 87 27.81 -14.73 24.10
C GLU A 87 27.90 -13.20 24.15
N GLU A 88 28.70 -12.63 25.06
CA GLU A 88 28.86 -11.18 25.18
C GLU A 88 29.55 -10.55 23.95
N ILE A 89 30.42 -11.30 23.27
CA ILE A 89 31.00 -10.89 21.98
C ILE A 89 29.90 -10.81 20.92
N SER A 90 29.03 -11.80 20.86
CA SER A 90 27.92 -11.82 19.90
C SER A 90 26.94 -10.67 20.16
N ASP A 91 26.55 -10.45 21.41
CA ASP A 91 25.69 -9.32 21.80
C ASP A 91 26.33 -7.98 21.44
N LEU A 92 27.64 -7.82 21.68
CA LEU A 92 28.36 -6.60 21.36
C LEU A 92 28.51 -6.37 19.84
N ILE A 93 28.54 -7.43 19.04
CA ILE A 93 28.49 -7.32 17.57
C ILE A 93 27.13 -6.77 17.13
N TYR A 94 26.02 -7.28 17.69
CA TYR A 94 24.68 -6.76 17.39
C TYR A 94 24.51 -5.31 17.87
N GLU A 95 24.99 -4.96 19.06
CA GLU A 95 24.97 -3.58 19.56
C GLU A 95 25.74 -2.60 18.67
N ARG A 96 26.78 -3.10 18.00
CA ARG A 96 27.62 -2.32 17.08
C ARG A 96 27.25 -2.51 15.61
N ASN A 97 26.15 -3.20 15.32
CA ASN A 97 25.65 -3.34 13.97
C ASN A 97 25.13 -1.98 13.48
N ASP A 98 25.72 -1.46 12.40
CA ASP A 98 25.37 -0.16 11.83
C ASP A 98 24.49 -0.26 10.57
N THR A 99 24.04 -1.47 10.24
CA THR A 99 23.20 -1.74 9.07
C THR A 99 21.78 -2.13 9.46
N ASP A 100 20.79 -1.47 8.87
CA ASP A 100 19.38 -1.86 8.89
C ASP A 100 18.89 -2.09 7.46
N PRO A 101 18.69 -3.35 7.04
CA PRO A 101 18.23 -3.67 5.69
C PRO A 101 16.85 -3.09 5.39
N THR A 102 16.01 -2.85 6.40
CA THR A 102 14.67 -2.26 6.24
C THR A 102 14.78 -0.81 5.76
N GLU A 103 15.63 -0.01 6.42
CA GLU A 103 15.84 1.39 6.05
C GLU A 103 16.44 1.50 4.65
N ASP A 104 17.39 0.63 4.30
CA ASP A 104 18.01 0.63 2.98
C ASP A 104 17.02 0.26 1.88
N LEU A 105 16.19 -0.77 2.07
CA LEU A 105 15.15 -1.15 1.12
C LEU A 105 14.12 -0.03 0.91
N ILE A 106 13.66 0.62 1.98
CA ILE A 106 12.74 1.77 1.90
C ILE A 106 13.40 2.93 1.15
N ARG A 107 14.69 3.19 1.39
CA ARG A 107 15.43 4.27 0.70
C ARG A 107 15.61 4.02 -0.79
N HIS A 108 15.74 2.76 -1.21
CA HIS A 108 15.89 2.40 -2.63
C HIS A 108 14.55 2.33 -3.38
N SER A 109 13.44 2.19 -2.65
CA SER A 109 12.11 2.17 -3.23
C SER A 109 11.65 3.48 -3.83
N THR A 110 10.78 3.34 -4.83
CA THR A 110 10.05 4.47 -5.41
C THR A 110 8.76 4.74 -4.64
N VAL A 111 8.21 5.94 -4.83
CA VAL A 111 6.89 6.29 -4.29
C VAL A 111 5.83 5.43 -4.94
N THR A 112 4.81 5.09 -4.16
CA THR A 112 3.72 4.20 -4.58
C THR A 112 2.48 5.02 -4.89
N ASN A 113 1.64 4.55 -5.83
CA ASN A 113 0.33 5.13 -6.07
C ASN A 113 -0.65 4.76 -4.94
N LEU A 114 -1.11 5.77 -4.20
CA LEU A 114 -2.14 5.60 -3.19
C LEU A 114 -3.39 6.40 -3.55
N PHE A 115 -4.50 5.98 -2.96
CA PHE A 115 -5.70 6.79 -2.93
C PHE A 115 -6.23 6.96 -1.51
N TYR A 116 -6.84 8.13 -1.29
CA TYR A 116 -7.65 8.40 -0.12
C TYR A 116 -9.11 8.47 -0.52
N SER A 117 -9.87 7.47 -0.09
CA SER A 117 -11.31 7.41 -0.31
C SER A 117 -12.03 8.48 0.51
N LEU A 118 -13.02 9.11 -0.10
CA LEU A 118 -13.91 10.05 0.58
C LEU A 118 -15.17 9.36 1.15
N GLY A 119 -15.33 8.05 0.94
CA GLY A 119 -16.49 7.28 1.41
C GLY A 119 -17.82 7.74 0.80
N VAL A 120 -17.77 8.36 -0.37
CA VAL A 120 -18.94 8.89 -1.08
C VAL A 120 -19.11 8.12 -2.39
N GLU A 121 -20.21 7.37 -2.46
CA GLU A 121 -20.60 6.63 -3.66
C GLU A 121 -21.36 7.54 -4.63
N ILE A 122 -20.95 7.49 -5.89
CA ILE A 122 -21.58 8.15 -7.02
C ILE A 122 -22.22 7.10 -7.93
N ASP A 123 -23.52 7.19 -8.18
CA ASP A 123 -24.24 6.13 -8.91
C ASP A 123 -23.87 6.10 -10.39
N GLY A 124 -23.56 4.94 -10.95
CA GLY A 124 -23.37 4.75 -12.39
C GLY A 124 -24.64 4.76 -13.23
N TYR A 125 -24.47 4.69 -14.54
CA TYR A 125 -25.56 4.42 -15.48
C TYR A 125 -26.08 2.99 -15.26
N SER A 126 -27.40 2.83 -15.31
CA SER A 126 -27.99 1.49 -15.22
C SER A 126 -27.70 0.67 -16.48
N ALA A 127 -27.33 -0.61 -16.32
CA ALA A 127 -27.03 -1.51 -17.43
C ALA A 127 -28.13 -1.61 -18.51
N CYS A 128 -29.38 -1.27 -18.19
CA CYS A 128 -30.52 -1.34 -19.10
C CYS A 128 -31.10 0.04 -19.48
N SER A 129 -30.45 1.14 -19.10
CA SER A 129 -30.93 2.48 -19.43
C SER A 129 -29.80 3.50 -19.50
N ASN A 130 -29.92 4.49 -20.38
CA ASN A 130 -29.01 5.65 -20.42
C ASN A 130 -29.24 6.62 -19.25
N THR A 131 -29.82 6.16 -18.15
CA THR A 131 -30.12 6.96 -16.97
C THR A 131 -29.43 6.38 -15.75
N ARG A 132 -28.81 7.28 -14.98
CA ARG A 132 -28.31 7.01 -13.64
C ARG A 132 -29.47 6.87 -12.65
N GLY A 133 -29.25 6.13 -11.57
CA GLY A 133 -30.22 6.05 -10.46
C GLY A 133 -30.51 7.44 -9.86
N GLU A 134 -29.49 8.30 -9.81
CA GLU A 134 -29.60 9.70 -9.43
C GLU A 134 -29.35 10.66 -10.61
N SER A 135 -29.91 11.88 -10.53
CA SER A 135 -29.64 12.92 -11.54
C SER A 135 -28.18 13.39 -11.50
N GLU A 136 -27.60 13.75 -12.65
CA GLU A 136 -26.24 14.31 -12.76
C GLU A 136 -26.02 15.51 -11.82
N ALA A 137 -27.03 16.38 -11.68
CA ALA A 137 -26.96 17.53 -10.77
C ALA A 137 -26.77 17.12 -9.30
N MET A 138 -27.36 15.99 -8.89
CA MET A 138 -27.21 15.43 -7.54
C MET A 138 -25.83 14.80 -7.36
N ALA A 139 -25.35 14.04 -8.34
CA ALA A 139 -24.00 13.47 -8.34
C ALA A 139 -22.94 14.59 -8.24
N CYS A 140 -23.04 15.63 -9.07
CA CYS A 140 -22.16 16.79 -9.01
C CYS A 140 -22.26 17.52 -7.65
N TYR A 141 -23.45 17.58 -7.06
CA TYR A 141 -23.63 18.13 -5.70
C TYR A 141 -22.92 17.28 -4.63
N LYS A 142 -23.01 15.94 -4.70
CA LYS A 142 -22.27 15.04 -3.80
C LYS A 142 -20.76 15.27 -3.91
N VAL A 143 -20.22 15.33 -5.14
CA VAL A 143 -18.79 15.59 -5.39
C VAL A 143 -18.36 16.93 -4.80
N ARG A 144 -19.05 18.03 -5.14
CA ARG A 144 -18.75 19.36 -4.58
C ARG A 144 -18.79 19.37 -3.05
N ARG A 145 -19.78 18.71 -2.46
CA ARG A 145 -19.93 18.65 -1.00
C ARG A 145 -18.79 17.88 -0.35
N ALA A 146 -18.40 16.75 -0.93
CA ALA A 146 -17.28 15.93 -0.46
C ALA A 146 -15.96 16.71 -0.52
N LEU A 147 -15.73 17.41 -1.64
CA LEU A 147 -14.57 18.28 -1.87
C LEU A 147 -14.69 19.66 -1.21
N LYS A 148 -15.71 19.91 -0.38
CA LYS A 148 -15.93 21.19 0.33
C LYS A 148 -15.90 22.43 -0.58
N LEU A 149 -16.29 22.26 -1.84
CA LEU A 149 -16.29 23.31 -2.86
C LEU A 149 -17.54 24.17 -2.77
N LYS A 150 -17.42 25.43 -3.22
CA LYS A 150 -18.57 26.32 -3.34
C LYS A 150 -19.38 25.96 -4.60
N LYS A 151 -20.67 26.27 -4.61
CA LYS A 151 -21.50 26.15 -5.80
C LYS A 151 -20.94 27.02 -6.93
N GLY A 152 -20.84 26.49 -8.15
CA GLY A 152 -20.29 27.19 -9.31
C GLY A 152 -18.78 27.02 -9.48
N GLN A 153 -18.10 26.39 -8.53
CA GLN A 153 -16.66 26.17 -8.60
C GLN A 153 -16.37 24.83 -9.28
N TYR A 154 -15.64 24.88 -10.41
CA TYR A 154 -15.30 23.73 -11.25
C TYR A 154 -16.52 22.93 -11.72
N ASP A 155 -17.62 23.61 -12.05
CA ASP A 155 -18.87 22.94 -12.40
C ASP A 155 -18.74 22.10 -13.69
N ASP A 156 -17.95 22.56 -14.66
CA ASP A 156 -17.75 21.88 -15.94
C ASP A 156 -16.87 20.63 -15.75
N GLU A 157 -15.76 20.76 -15.01
CA GLU A 157 -14.84 19.65 -14.73
C GLU A 157 -15.52 18.57 -13.86
N ILE A 158 -16.32 18.97 -12.86
CA ILE A 158 -17.07 18.02 -12.03
C ILE A 158 -18.16 17.33 -12.84
N LEU A 159 -18.79 18.03 -13.78
CA LEU A 159 -19.76 17.41 -14.68
C LEU A 159 -19.08 16.39 -15.60
N GLU A 160 -17.92 16.74 -16.15
CA GLU A 160 -17.09 15.85 -16.95
C GLU A 160 -16.70 14.58 -16.17
N LEU A 161 -16.24 14.73 -14.93
CA LEU A 161 -15.93 13.60 -14.04
C LEU A 161 -17.13 12.66 -13.88
N VAL A 162 -18.31 13.22 -13.60
CA VAL A 162 -19.54 12.44 -13.39
C VAL A 162 -20.00 11.76 -14.67
N GLN A 163 -19.93 12.43 -15.83
CA GLN A 163 -20.41 11.87 -17.10
C GLN A 163 -19.51 10.75 -17.62
N ASN A 164 -18.20 10.84 -17.43
CA ASN A 164 -17.26 9.84 -17.93
C ASN A 164 -17.10 8.63 -16.99
N ALA A 165 -17.38 8.78 -15.69
CA ALA A 165 -17.42 7.68 -14.74
C ALA A 165 -18.67 6.81 -14.94
N SER A 166 -18.69 6.01 -16.01
CA SER A 166 -19.91 5.37 -16.53
C SER A 166 -20.57 4.40 -15.54
N TYR A 167 -19.79 3.60 -14.82
CA TYR A 167 -20.32 2.68 -13.79
C TYR A 167 -20.41 3.33 -12.40
N GLY A 168 -20.04 4.61 -12.29
CA GLY A 168 -19.99 5.30 -11.01
C GLY A 168 -18.83 4.79 -10.17
N GLY A 169 -19.05 4.67 -8.87
CA GLY A 169 -18.07 4.17 -7.92
C GLY A 169 -17.78 5.17 -6.80
N GLU A 170 -16.69 4.89 -6.09
CA GLU A 170 -16.32 5.66 -4.91
C GLU A 170 -15.46 6.87 -5.29
N LEU A 171 -15.77 8.04 -4.72
CA LEU A 171 -14.98 9.25 -4.91
C LEU A 171 -13.66 9.17 -4.14
N ARG A 172 -12.54 9.33 -4.84
CA ARG A 172 -11.18 9.14 -4.35
C ARG A 172 -10.28 10.31 -4.73
N ILE A 173 -9.27 10.56 -3.90
CA ILE A 173 -8.15 11.47 -4.21
C ILE A 173 -6.90 10.62 -4.40
N TYR A 174 -6.22 10.78 -5.53
CA TYR A 174 -5.02 10.02 -5.88
C TYR A 174 -3.76 10.85 -5.63
N PHE A 175 -2.75 10.22 -5.05
CA PHE A 175 -1.47 10.85 -4.72
C PHE A 175 -0.37 9.81 -4.56
N ASN A 176 0.87 10.25 -4.74
CA ASN A 176 2.05 9.41 -4.53
C ASN A 176 2.67 9.65 -3.16
N ALA A 177 3.03 8.57 -2.47
CA ALA A 177 3.79 8.66 -1.23
C ALA A 177 4.67 7.43 -1.01
N MET A 178 5.76 7.63 -0.27
CA MET A 178 6.39 6.52 0.44
C MET A 178 5.52 6.14 1.62
N PHE A 179 5.18 4.85 1.73
CA PHE A 179 4.27 4.32 2.76
C PHE A 179 4.78 4.59 4.19
N ASP A 180 6.10 4.59 4.42
CA ASP A 180 6.72 4.84 5.74
C ASP A 180 6.38 6.24 6.27
N LYS A 181 6.24 7.23 5.38
CA LYS A 181 5.83 8.60 5.74
C LYS A 181 4.38 8.70 6.20
N LEU A 182 3.59 7.66 5.95
CA LEU A 182 2.20 7.55 6.39
C LEU A 182 2.06 6.70 7.66
N LEU A 183 3.14 6.37 8.35
CA LEU A 183 3.12 5.63 9.63
C LEU A 183 3.38 6.58 10.81
N THR A 184 2.68 6.35 11.93
CA THR A 184 3.02 6.97 13.23
C THR A 184 3.69 6.00 14.19
N HIS A 185 3.72 4.69 13.85
CA HIS A 185 4.21 3.61 14.71
C HIS A 185 3.51 3.53 16.07
N ASN A 186 2.32 4.12 16.18
CA ASN A 186 1.55 4.17 17.42
C ASN A 186 0.07 3.90 17.12
N GLN A 187 -0.39 2.71 17.50
CA GLN A 187 -1.77 2.28 17.30
C GLN A 187 -2.79 3.13 18.09
N ASP A 188 -2.39 3.71 19.22
CA ASP A 188 -3.26 4.55 20.06
C ASP A 188 -3.30 6.03 19.60
N ALA A 189 -2.37 6.44 18.74
CA ALA A 189 -2.20 7.81 18.30
C ALA A 189 -1.82 7.91 16.83
N ASP A 190 -2.82 7.77 15.97
CA ASP A 190 -2.71 8.04 14.53
C ASP A 190 -2.82 9.55 14.21
N PHE A 191 -2.41 9.93 13.00
CA PHE A 191 -2.66 11.24 12.40
C PHE A 191 -4.12 11.64 12.55
N ARG A 192 -4.35 12.95 12.71
CA ARG A 192 -5.69 13.50 12.90
C ARG A 192 -6.25 14.10 11.63
N THR A 193 -5.39 14.55 10.73
CA THR A 193 -5.78 15.14 9.45
C THR A 193 -4.80 14.81 8.34
N ILE A 194 -5.32 14.78 7.13
CA ILE A 194 -4.56 14.79 5.88
C ILE A 194 -5.04 15.96 5.02
N ARG A 195 -4.09 16.69 4.45
CA ARG A 195 -4.31 17.80 3.54
C ARG A 195 -3.83 17.41 2.16
N PHE A 196 -4.61 17.77 1.14
CA PHE A 196 -4.26 17.66 -0.27
C PHE A 196 -4.28 19.05 -0.88
N HIS A 197 -3.24 19.41 -1.62
CA HIS A 197 -3.14 20.73 -2.24
C HIS A 197 -2.36 20.69 -3.56
N GLY A 198 -2.37 21.80 -4.29
CA GLY A 198 -1.80 21.87 -5.63
C GLY A 198 -2.84 21.47 -6.66
N ASP A 199 -2.41 20.74 -7.68
CA ASP A 199 -3.25 20.24 -8.76
C ASP A 199 -3.70 18.83 -8.39
N VAL A 200 -4.74 18.77 -7.55
CA VAL A 200 -5.21 17.54 -6.90
C VAL A 200 -5.99 16.68 -7.89
N VAL A 201 -5.54 15.45 -8.07
CA VAL A 201 -6.20 14.41 -8.86
C VAL A 201 -7.36 13.81 -8.08
N VAL A 202 -8.56 13.93 -8.65
CA VAL A 202 -9.81 13.42 -8.09
C VAL A 202 -10.42 12.45 -9.08
N ALA A 203 -10.75 11.25 -8.63
CA ALA A 203 -11.35 10.24 -9.47
C ALA A 203 -12.62 9.65 -8.87
N ILE A 204 -13.51 9.17 -9.74
CA ILE A 204 -14.58 8.25 -9.37
C ILE A 204 -14.15 6.90 -9.94
N ALA A 205 -13.96 5.91 -9.08
CA ALA A 205 -13.49 4.59 -9.49
C ALA A 205 -14.39 3.47 -8.93
N ASP A 206 -14.85 2.62 -9.84
CA ASP A 206 -15.58 1.38 -9.58
C ASP A 206 -14.62 0.18 -9.68
N SER A 207 -14.09 -0.19 -8.53
CA SER A 207 -13.23 -1.36 -8.36
C SER A 207 -13.98 -2.71 -8.39
N ARG A 208 -15.30 -2.73 -8.66
CA ARG A 208 -16.07 -3.97 -8.81
C ARG A 208 -16.21 -4.38 -10.26
N ASN A 209 -16.46 -3.43 -11.15
CA ASN A 209 -16.66 -3.68 -12.57
C ASN A 209 -15.50 -3.18 -13.46
N GLY A 210 -14.54 -2.45 -12.91
CA GLY A 210 -13.38 -1.96 -13.65
C GLY A 210 -13.71 -0.75 -14.51
N SER A 211 -14.13 0.35 -13.87
CA SER A 211 -14.40 1.61 -14.55
C SER A 211 -14.01 2.79 -13.69
N GLY A 212 -13.70 3.92 -14.31
CA GLY A 212 -13.55 5.17 -13.60
C GLY A 212 -13.17 6.29 -14.54
N TYR A 213 -13.09 7.48 -13.97
CA TYR A 213 -12.57 8.67 -14.64
C TYR A 213 -11.98 9.61 -13.59
N ASP A 214 -10.98 10.38 -13.99
CA ASP A 214 -10.31 11.35 -13.15
C ASP A 214 -10.32 12.75 -13.76
N ILE A 215 -10.20 13.74 -12.89
CA ILE A 215 -9.96 15.14 -13.24
C ILE A 215 -8.89 15.70 -12.31
N THR A 216 -8.23 16.76 -12.75
CA THR A 216 -7.28 17.50 -11.93
C THR A 216 -7.87 18.85 -11.53
N LEU A 217 -7.86 19.16 -10.23
CA LEU A 217 -8.44 20.39 -9.69
C LEU A 217 -7.40 21.17 -8.87
N PRO A 218 -7.20 22.48 -9.14
CA PRO A 218 -6.33 23.32 -8.32
C PRO A 218 -7.05 23.68 -7.01
N ILE A 219 -6.94 22.82 -6.00
CA ILE A 219 -7.64 22.93 -4.71
C ILE A 219 -6.69 22.79 -3.53
N ASP A 220 -7.15 23.22 -2.35
CA ASP A 220 -6.47 23.03 -1.08
C ASP A 220 -7.51 22.61 -0.06
N ILE A 221 -7.45 21.34 0.35
CA ILE A 221 -8.46 20.72 1.17
C ILE A 221 -7.84 19.87 2.28
N THR A 222 -8.44 19.92 3.46
CA THR A 222 -8.05 19.08 4.60
C THR A 222 -9.20 18.21 5.05
N PHE A 223 -8.93 16.92 5.22
CA PHE A 223 -9.86 15.92 5.77
C PHE A 223 -9.41 15.44 7.14
N PRO A 224 -10.33 14.95 7.99
CA PRO A 224 -9.94 14.08 9.10
C PRO A 224 -9.25 12.85 8.53
N PHE A 225 -8.16 12.44 9.14
CA PHE A 225 -7.45 11.23 8.74
C PHE A 225 -8.16 10.00 9.31
N LYS A 226 -8.41 9.03 8.43
CA LYS A 226 -8.90 7.70 8.74
C LYS A 226 -8.03 6.70 8.00
N ARG A 227 -7.41 5.80 8.74
CA ARG A 227 -6.54 4.78 8.16
C ARG A 227 -7.28 3.88 7.17
N ASP A 228 -8.52 3.50 7.50
CA ASP A 228 -9.39 2.67 6.68
C ASP A 228 -9.84 3.34 5.37
N ASN A 229 -9.52 4.62 5.16
CA ASN A 229 -9.79 5.33 3.91
C ASN A 229 -8.56 5.44 3.01
N LEU A 230 -7.36 5.09 3.49
CA LEU A 230 -6.11 5.18 2.75
C LEU A 230 -5.75 3.81 2.18
N PHE A 231 -5.50 3.67 0.88
CA PHE A 231 -5.19 2.39 0.23
C PHE A 231 -4.02 2.53 -0.75
N VAL A 232 -3.22 1.48 -0.86
CA VAL A 232 -2.35 1.28 -2.03
C VAL A 232 -3.24 0.84 -3.21
N ASP A 233 -3.16 1.53 -4.35
CA ASP A 233 -4.13 1.35 -5.45
C ASP A 233 -4.06 -0.05 -6.06
N SER A 234 -2.85 -0.57 -6.30
CA SER A 234 -2.60 -1.91 -6.86
C SER A 234 -3.12 -3.05 -5.97
N GLN A 235 -3.35 -2.80 -4.68
CA GLN A 235 -3.83 -3.79 -3.71
C GLN A 235 -5.35 -3.88 -3.66
N VAL A 236 -6.02 -3.24 -4.61
CA VAL A 236 -7.47 -3.30 -4.81
C VAL A 236 -7.73 -3.92 -6.18
N HIS A 237 -8.62 -4.92 -6.24
CA HIS A 237 -9.02 -5.50 -7.54
C HIS A 237 -9.68 -4.44 -8.42
N TYR A 238 -9.29 -4.40 -9.69
CA TYR A 238 -9.56 -3.28 -10.57
C TYR A 238 -9.02 -1.98 -9.95
N SER A 239 -7.72 -1.99 -9.70
CA SER A 239 -6.95 -0.79 -9.37
C SER A 239 -7.12 0.24 -10.48
N TYR A 240 -7.27 1.51 -10.11
CA TYR A 240 -7.59 2.54 -11.08
C TYR A 240 -6.38 2.84 -11.97
N ALA A 241 -5.21 2.99 -11.36
CA ALA A 241 -3.98 3.30 -12.05
C ALA A 241 -3.55 2.12 -12.94
N ASP A 242 -3.43 0.90 -12.41
CA ASP A 242 -2.82 -0.20 -13.17
C ASP A 242 -3.83 -0.99 -14.02
N GLU A 243 -4.91 -1.49 -13.40
CA GLU A 243 -5.83 -2.42 -14.07
C GLU A 243 -6.84 -1.71 -14.98
N ILE A 244 -7.36 -0.55 -14.59
CA ILE A 244 -8.40 0.17 -15.34
C ILE A 244 -7.79 1.09 -16.40
N CYS A 245 -6.88 1.99 -16.01
CA CYS A 245 -6.39 3.06 -16.89
C CYS A 245 -4.98 2.81 -17.45
N GLY A 246 -4.17 1.93 -16.84
CA GLY A 246 -2.78 1.68 -17.26
C GLY A 246 -1.89 2.91 -17.18
N MET A 247 -2.02 3.68 -16.11
CA MET A 247 -1.32 4.94 -15.85
C MET A 247 0.17 4.69 -15.54
N SER A 248 1.01 5.67 -15.85
CA SER A 248 2.39 5.70 -15.36
C SER A 248 2.43 6.10 -13.88
N ASN A 249 3.42 5.65 -13.10
CA ASN A 249 3.48 5.93 -11.65
C ASN A 249 3.36 7.44 -11.32
N ASP A 250 3.99 8.31 -12.12
CA ASP A 250 4.03 9.76 -11.95
C ASP A 250 2.70 10.51 -12.24
N TRP A 251 1.64 9.82 -12.68
CA TRP A 251 0.41 10.44 -13.15
C TRP A 251 -0.31 11.34 -12.14
N CYS A 252 -0.11 11.11 -10.84
CA CYS A 252 -0.70 11.90 -9.76
C CYS A 252 0.32 12.67 -8.90
N ASP A 253 1.54 12.90 -9.41
CA ASP A 253 2.59 13.71 -8.75
C ASP A 253 2.16 15.17 -8.51
N SER A 254 1.16 15.64 -9.25
CA SER A 254 0.59 16.97 -9.09
C SER A 254 -0.19 17.14 -7.78
N THR A 255 -0.65 16.04 -7.17
CA THR A 255 -1.31 16.04 -5.86
C THR A 255 -0.28 16.07 -4.74
N LEU A 256 -0.08 17.25 -4.15
CA LEU A 256 0.74 17.40 -2.95
C LEU A 256 -0.08 17.06 -1.70
N TRP A 257 0.59 16.53 -0.67
CA TRP A 257 -0.09 16.09 0.55
C TRP A 257 0.72 16.31 1.82
N GLU A 258 0.02 16.47 2.94
CA GLU A 258 0.61 16.64 4.27
C GLU A 258 -0.28 15.98 5.34
N THR A 259 0.31 15.24 6.28
CA THR A 259 -0.40 14.73 7.47
C THR A 259 -0.13 15.60 8.70
N SER A 260 -1.04 15.58 9.68
CA SER A 260 -0.90 16.38 10.89
C SER A 260 -1.67 15.81 12.08
N MET A 261 -1.15 16.07 13.29
CA MET A 261 -1.78 15.70 14.57
C MET A 261 -2.82 16.73 15.05
N LYS A 262 -3.06 17.81 14.29
CA LYS A 262 -4.05 18.84 14.63
C LYS A 262 -5.46 18.27 14.50
N ARG A 263 -6.27 18.45 15.54
CA ARG A 263 -7.67 17.97 15.54
C ARG A 263 -8.49 18.70 14.48
N SER A 264 -9.27 17.94 13.71
CA SER A 264 -10.33 18.47 12.86
C SER A 264 -11.70 18.22 13.47
N LYS A 265 -12.63 19.16 13.25
CA LYS A 265 -14.05 19.00 13.59
C LYS A 265 -14.88 18.46 12.42
N SER A 266 -14.30 18.35 11.22
CA SER A 266 -15.03 17.79 10.09
C SER A 266 -15.22 16.29 10.26
N HIS A 267 -16.23 15.76 9.59
CA HIS A 267 -16.47 14.32 9.49
C HIS A 267 -16.19 13.88 8.05
N ILE A 268 -15.70 12.66 7.91
CA ILE A 268 -15.57 11.96 6.63
C ILE A 268 -16.22 10.58 6.79
N PRO A 269 -17.03 10.10 5.82
CA PRO A 269 -17.54 8.73 5.83
C PRO A 269 -16.40 7.71 5.79
N THR A 270 -16.70 6.46 6.15
CA THR A 270 -15.74 5.36 6.02
C THR A 270 -15.81 4.81 4.60
N SER A 271 -14.66 4.42 4.05
CA SER A 271 -14.55 3.77 2.75
C SER A 271 -15.37 2.47 2.68
N THR A 272 -15.90 2.14 1.51
CA THR A 272 -16.51 0.81 1.28
C THR A 272 -15.48 -0.23 0.81
N MET A 273 -14.26 0.21 0.54
CA MET A 273 -13.21 -0.62 -0.05
C MET A 273 -12.71 -1.74 0.85
N THR A 274 -12.70 -1.55 2.16
CA THR A 274 -12.35 -2.64 3.10
C THR A 274 -13.36 -3.79 3.00
N GLU A 275 -14.65 -3.50 2.87
CA GLU A 275 -15.68 -4.52 2.68
C GLU A 275 -15.51 -5.22 1.33
N HIS A 276 -15.17 -4.47 0.28
CA HIS A 276 -14.86 -5.01 -1.05
C HIS A 276 -13.65 -5.96 -1.02
N GLN A 277 -12.54 -5.58 -0.38
CA GLN A 277 -11.36 -6.45 -0.25
C GLN A 277 -11.66 -7.76 0.52
N LEU A 278 -12.50 -7.69 1.55
CA LEU A 278 -12.97 -8.88 2.27
C LEU A 278 -13.82 -9.79 1.37
N GLN A 279 -14.67 -9.21 0.53
CA GLN A 279 -15.47 -9.92 -0.45
C GLN A 279 -14.59 -10.60 -1.52
N GLU A 280 -13.60 -9.90 -2.07
CA GLU A 280 -12.62 -10.44 -3.01
C GLU A 280 -11.83 -11.61 -2.41
N THR A 281 -11.41 -11.48 -1.16
CA THR A 281 -10.73 -12.58 -0.42
C THR A 281 -11.63 -13.79 -0.26
N ALA A 282 -12.93 -13.58 0.01
CA ALA A 282 -13.90 -14.67 0.12
C ALA A 282 -14.15 -15.37 -1.23
N TYR A 283 -14.18 -14.61 -2.34
CA TYR A 283 -14.25 -15.16 -3.69
C TYR A 283 -13.04 -16.01 -4.03
N GLU A 284 -11.84 -15.49 -3.77
CA GLU A 284 -10.56 -16.17 -3.97
C GLU A 284 -10.51 -17.50 -3.20
N LYS A 285 -10.90 -17.48 -1.91
CA LYS A 285 -11.00 -18.69 -1.08
C LYS A 285 -11.96 -19.72 -1.69
N THR A 286 -13.16 -19.29 -2.07
CA THR A 286 -14.20 -20.17 -2.66
C THR A 286 -13.70 -20.78 -3.97
N PHE A 287 -12.99 -20.00 -4.77
CA PHE A 287 -12.39 -20.47 -6.01
C PHE A 287 -11.30 -21.52 -5.77
N ARG A 288 -10.42 -21.32 -4.78
CA ARG A 288 -9.38 -22.29 -4.37
C ARG A 288 -9.97 -23.61 -3.87
N GLU A 289 -11.13 -23.57 -3.22
CA GLU A 289 -11.90 -24.77 -2.84
C GLU A 289 -12.54 -25.51 -4.03
N GLY A 290 -12.35 -25.03 -5.26
CA GLY A 290 -12.86 -25.64 -6.48
C GLY A 290 -14.30 -25.22 -6.85
N LYS A 291 -14.87 -24.23 -6.16
CA LYS A 291 -16.23 -23.72 -6.41
C LYS A 291 -16.19 -22.43 -7.23
N CYS A 292 -17.36 -21.92 -7.60
CA CYS A 292 -17.55 -20.63 -8.27
C CYS A 292 -18.65 -19.86 -7.54
N THR A 293 -18.56 -18.53 -7.50
CA THR A 293 -19.52 -17.69 -6.78
C THR A 293 -20.41 -16.92 -7.73
N PHE A 294 -21.72 -16.90 -7.49
CA PHE A 294 -22.64 -16.09 -8.31
C PHE A 294 -22.41 -14.60 -8.06
N GLY A 295 -22.29 -13.81 -9.12
CA GLY A 295 -22.04 -12.37 -9.06
C GLY A 295 -20.57 -11.96 -8.89
N ASP A 296 -19.63 -12.92 -8.78
CA ASP A 296 -18.19 -12.61 -8.86
C ASP A 296 -17.83 -12.23 -10.30
N MET A 297 -17.51 -10.95 -10.51
CA MET A 297 -17.25 -10.37 -11.83
C MET A 297 -15.83 -10.64 -12.33
N ASN A 298 -14.94 -11.23 -11.54
CA ASN A 298 -13.61 -11.59 -12.00
C ASN A 298 -13.66 -12.89 -12.81
N TYR A 299 -13.55 -12.77 -14.13
CA TYR A 299 -13.63 -13.89 -15.06
C TYR A 299 -12.59 -15.01 -14.78
N LYS A 300 -11.42 -14.66 -14.22
CA LYS A 300 -10.34 -15.63 -13.93
C LYS A 300 -10.69 -16.57 -12.78
N ARG A 301 -11.67 -16.23 -11.95
CA ARG A 301 -12.16 -17.05 -10.82
C ARG A 301 -13.34 -17.95 -11.17
N HIS A 302 -13.50 -18.28 -12.45
CA HIS A 302 -14.51 -19.22 -12.92
C HIS A 302 -13.89 -20.28 -13.83
N ARG A 303 -14.43 -21.49 -13.77
CA ARG A 303 -13.92 -22.63 -14.54
C ARG A 303 -14.88 -22.97 -15.67
N ASN A 304 -14.31 -23.35 -16.82
CA ASN A 304 -15.07 -23.83 -17.97
C ASN A 304 -16.14 -22.82 -18.44
N THR A 305 -15.85 -21.53 -18.30
CA THR A 305 -16.70 -20.48 -18.85
C THR A 305 -16.81 -20.68 -20.37
N PHE A 306 -18.01 -20.50 -20.89
CA PHE A 306 -18.27 -20.65 -22.32
C PHE A 306 -18.98 -19.42 -22.85
N TYR A 307 -18.69 -19.09 -24.10
CA TYR A 307 -19.28 -17.96 -24.79
C TYR A 307 -20.64 -18.34 -25.38
N ILE A 308 -21.64 -17.48 -25.18
CA ILE A 308 -22.96 -17.56 -25.77
C ILE A 308 -23.02 -16.53 -26.90
N ASN A 309 -23.18 -17.00 -28.13
CA ASN A 309 -23.25 -16.16 -29.33
C ASN A 309 -24.69 -15.82 -29.74
N ASP A 310 -25.65 -15.99 -28.82
CA ASP A 310 -27.06 -15.65 -28.99
C ASP A 310 -27.40 -14.50 -28.04
N PHE A 311 -28.34 -13.61 -28.42
CA PHE A 311 -28.67 -12.43 -27.61
C PHE A 311 -29.35 -12.81 -26.27
N PRO A 312 -28.89 -12.27 -25.12
CA PRO A 312 -27.72 -11.41 -24.95
C PRO A 312 -26.41 -12.20 -25.10
N CYS A 313 -25.51 -11.68 -25.93
CA CYS A 313 -24.20 -12.30 -26.15
C CYS A 313 -23.28 -12.05 -24.96
N GLY A 314 -22.39 -12.99 -24.70
CA GLY A 314 -21.44 -12.87 -23.60
C GLY A 314 -21.00 -14.22 -23.05
N SER A 315 -20.18 -14.18 -22.02
CA SER A 315 -19.67 -15.39 -21.38
C SER A 315 -20.53 -15.81 -20.19
N LYS A 316 -20.71 -17.13 -20.00
CA LYS A 316 -21.45 -17.69 -18.87
C LYS A 316 -20.63 -18.70 -18.10
N CYS A 317 -20.69 -18.62 -16.77
CA CYS A 317 -20.19 -19.67 -15.91
C CYS A 317 -21.23 -20.80 -15.80
N PRO A 318 -20.90 -22.06 -16.17
CA PRO A 318 -21.84 -23.18 -16.05
C PRO A 318 -22.12 -23.58 -14.60
N HIS A 319 -21.24 -23.20 -13.66
CA HIS A 319 -21.29 -23.69 -12.28
C HIS A 319 -22.13 -22.80 -11.36
N CYS A 320 -21.96 -21.47 -11.42
CA CYS A 320 -22.73 -20.54 -10.59
C CYS A 320 -23.78 -19.74 -11.38
N GLY A 321 -23.70 -19.74 -12.71
CA GLY A 321 -24.62 -18.99 -13.57
C GLY A 321 -24.31 -17.51 -13.74
N THR A 322 -23.19 -17.00 -13.19
CA THR A 322 -22.71 -15.64 -13.49
C THR A 322 -22.58 -15.46 -15.01
N PHE A 323 -23.03 -14.30 -15.49
CA PHE A 323 -23.03 -13.96 -16.90
C PHE A 323 -22.36 -12.59 -17.09
N TRP A 324 -21.36 -12.54 -17.96
CA TRP A 324 -20.69 -11.32 -18.39
C TRP A 324 -21.20 -10.98 -19.77
N ILE A 325 -21.89 -9.85 -19.88
CA ILE A 325 -22.41 -9.33 -21.14
C ILE A 325 -21.23 -8.71 -21.89
N ASP A 326 -21.17 -8.98 -23.20
CA ASP A 326 -20.21 -8.35 -24.11
C ASP A 326 -20.61 -6.92 -24.52
#